data_AF-A0A3B8VQB6-F1
#
_entry.id   AF-A0A3B8VQB6-F1
#
_cell.length_a   1.000
_cell.length_b   1.000
_cell.length_c   1.000
_cell.angle_alpha   90.00
_cell.angle_beta   90.00
_cell.angle_gamma   90.00
#
_symmetry.space_group_name_H-M   'P 1'
#
loop_
_entity.id
_entity.type
_entity.pdbx_description
1 polymer ?
#
loop_
_entity_poly.entity_id
_entity_poly.type
_entity_poly.pdbx_seq_one_letter_code
_entity_poly.pdbx_strand_id
1 'polypeptide(L)'
;MVNPTDPNEVRLTGENSFIRLQESEDGPQLTRTSHWRVLWSPAGQGHVLFITSELTSDAVKIYADNIALARWLQEEIESMLFPEFADQS
;
A
#
# COMPACT_ATOMS: atom_id res chain seq x y z
N MET A 1 -22.59 13.63 -4.50
CA MET A 1 -22.83 15.09 -4.53
C MET A 1 -21.60 15.72 -3.93
N VAL A 2 -20.83 16.49 -4.71
CA VAL A 2 -19.59 17.14 -4.22
C VAL A 2 -19.93 18.16 -3.15
N ASN A 3 -19.04 18.31 -2.17
CA ASN A 3 -19.19 19.34 -1.14
C ASN A 3 -19.11 20.72 -1.81
N PRO A 4 -20.11 21.61 -1.65
CA PRO A 4 -20.10 22.92 -2.30
C PRO A 4 -18.98 23.84 -1.80
N THR A 5 -18.28 23.47 -0.72
CA THR A 5 -17.20 24.24 -0.10
C THR A 5 -15.80 23.69 -0.43
N ASP A 6 -15.68 22.41 -0.79
CA ASP A 6 -14.41 21.79 -1.19
C ASP A 6 -14.58 21.08 -2.54
N PRO A 7 -13.96 21.58 -3.62
CA PRO A 7 -14.03 20.95 -4.93
C PRO A 7 -13.25 19.63 -5.00
N ASN A 8 -12.41 19.31 -4.00
CA ASN A 8 -11.64 18.09 -3.99
C ASN A 8 -12.49 16.88 -3.63
N GLU A 9 -12.24 15.77 -4.32
CA GLU A 9 -12.86 14.48 -4.03
C GLU A 9 -11.99 13.71 -3.04
N VAL A 10 -12.61 13.12 -2.00
CA VAL A 10 -11.92 12.09 -1.19
C VAL A 10 -11.52 10.97 -2.14
N ARG A 11 -10.25 10.56 -2.15
CA ARG A 11 -9.75 9.46 -3.02
C ARG A 11 -9.62 8.14 -2.26
N LEU A 12 -9.42 8.19 -0.95
CA LEU A 12 -9.32 7.02 -0.09
C LEU A 12 -9.61 7.43 1.36
N THR A 13 -10.24 6.55 2.13
CA THR A 13 -10.26 6.62 3.61
C THR A 13 -10.03 5.24 4.21
N GLY A 14 -9.31 5.19 5.32
CA GLY A 14 -8.90 3.97 6.00
C GLY A 14 -7.70 4.18 6.89
N GLU A 15 -6.98 3.09 7.14
CA GLU A 15 -5.73 3.08 7.89
C GLU A 15 -4.60 2.57 6.99
N ASN A 16 -3.43 3.15 7.18
CA ASN A 16 -2.21 2.70 6.54
C ASN A 16 -1.11 2.58 7.60
N SER A 17 -0.61 1.37 7.80
CA SER A 17 0.53 1.10 8.68
C SER A 17 1.75 0.76 7.83
N PHE A 18 2.67 1.71 7.72
CA PHE A 18 3.99 1.46 7.17
C PHE A 18 4.93 0.97 8.28
N ILE A 19 5.44 -0.25 8.13
CA ILE A 19 6.34 -0.88 9.11
C ILE A 19 7.64 -1.22 8.41
N ARG A 20 8.76 -0.82 9.03
CA ARG A 20 10.11 -1.06 8.51
C ARG A 20 10.97 -1.65 9.62
N LEU A 21 11.70 -2.69 9.29
CA LEU A 21 12.76 -3.25 10.14
C LEU A 21 14.11 -2.93 9.48
N GLN A 22 15.02 -2.38 10.26
CA GLN A 22 16.40 -2.13 9.86
C GLN A 22 17.33 -2.92 10.79
N GLU A 23 18.47 -3.35 10.26
CA GLU A 23 19.47 -4.10 11.04
C GLU A 23 20.10 -3.24 12.15
N SER A 24 20.28 -1.94 11.89
CA SER A 24 20.78 -0.93 12.81
C SER A 24 20.25 0.46 12.41
N GLU A 25 20.59 1.53 13.15
CA GLU A 25 20.07 2.89 12.90
C GLU A 25 20.32 3.39 11.47
N ASP A 26 21.48 3.07 10.91
CA ASP A 26 21.88 3.40 9.53
C ASP A 26 22.08 2.14 8.66
N GLY A 27 21.57 1.00 9.12
CA GLY A 27 21.73 -0.30 8.46
C GLY A 27 20.78 -0.50 7.27
N PRO A 28 20.97 -1.59 6.50
CA PRO A 28 20.03 -1.93 5.44
C PRO A 28 18.63 -2.22 6.02
N GLN A 29 17.60 -1.93 5.23
CA GLN A 29 16.23 -2.29 5.56
C GLN A 29 16.00 -3.77 5.25
N LEU A 30 15.74 -4.56 6.30
CA LEU A 30 15.53 -6.01 6.21
C LEU A 30 14.08 -6.38 5.90
N THR A 31 13.14 -5.51 6.24
CA THR A 31 11.72 -5.75 5.96
C THR A 31 11.02 -4.42 5.71
N ARG A 32 10.19 -4.41 4.67
CA ARG A 32 9.28 -3.31 4.36
C ARG A 32 7.87 -3.84 4.27
N THR A 33 6.96 -3.12 4.91
CA THR A 33 5.55 -3.46 4.91
C THR A 33 4.73 -2.22 4.59
N SER A 34 3.84 -2.32 3.60
CA SER A 34 2.75 -1.38 3.38
C SER A 34 1.43 -2.12 3.62
N HIS A 35 0.87 -1.94 4.82
CA HIS A 35 -0.41 -2.51 5.19
C HIS A 35 -1.52 -1.48 5.08
N TRP A 36 -2.56 -1.84 4.33
CA TRP A 36 -3.71 -1.01 4.03
C TRP A 36 -4.97 -1.68 4.58
N ARG A 37 -5.73 -0.96 5.40
CA ARG A 37 -7.12 -1.29 5.74
C ARG A 37 -8.00 -0.18 5.21
N VAL A 38 -8.57 -0.39 4.03
CA VAL A 38 -9.31 0.62 3.28
C VAL A 38 -10.79 0.48 3.53
N LEU A 39 -11.40 1.54 4.05
CA LEU A 39 -12.85 1.64 4.27
C LEU A 39 -13.57 2.12 3.01
N TRP A 40 -12.90 2.94 2.19
CA TRP A 40 -13.44 3.40 0.93
C TRP A 40 -12.32 3.79 -0.05
N SER A 41 -12.47 3.41 -1.32
CA SER A 41 -11.70 3.85 -2.48
C SER A 41 -12.54 3.67 -3.76
N PRO A 42 -12.15 4.27 -4.89
CA PRO A 42 -12.76 4.00 -6.20
C PRO A 42 -12.76 2.52 -6.61
N ALA A 43 -11.81 1.73 -6.13
CA ALA A 43 -11.68 0.30 -6.43
C ALA A 43 -12.35 -0.62 -5.36
N GLY A 44 -13.05 -0.02 -4.40
CA GLY A 44 -13.72 -0.72 -3.30
C GLY A 44 -12.94 -0.73 -1.99
N GLN A 45 -13.56 -1.33 -0.98
CA GLN A 45 -12.98 -1.53 0.35
C GLN A 45 -12.17 -2.84 0.41
N GLY A 46 -11.31 -2.98 1.42
CA GLY A 46 -10.56 -4.22 1.64
C GLY A 46 -9.26 -4.02 2.38
N HIS A 47 -8.48 -5.09 2.45
CA HIS A 47 -7.16 -5.13 3.05
C HIS A 47 -6.12 -5.54 2.02
N VAL A 48 -4.99 -4.85 2.03
CA VAL A 48 -3.85 -5.16 1.18
C VAL A 48 -2.56 -5.06 1.99
N LEU A 49 -1.74 -6.09 1.90
CA LEU A 49 -0.41 -6.14 2.47
C LEU A 49 0.60 -6.28 1.33
N PHE A 50 1.39 -5.23 1.09
CA PHE A 50 2.62 -5.33 0.30
C PHE A 50 3.79 -5.56 1.25
N ILE A 51 4.63 -6.55 0.97
CA ILE A 51 5.75 -6.90 1.83
C ILE A 51 6.96 -7.38 1.04
N THR A 52 8.15 -6.96 1.47
CA THR A 52 9.43 -7.61 1.17
C THR A 52 10.17 -7.85 2.49
N SER A 53 10.74 -9.04 2.65
CA SER A 53 11.37 -9.52 3.87
C SER A 53 12.26 -10.74 3.58
N GLU A 54 13.21 -11.04 4.46
CA GLU A 54 13.91 -12.33 4.44
C GLU A 54 12.92 -13.52 4.45
N LEU A 55 11.79 -13.38 5.14
CA LEU A 55 10.71 -14.39 5.17
C LEU A 55 10.03 -14.60 3.80
N THR A 56 10.15 -13.63 2.90
CA THR A 56 9.69 -13.74 1.51
C THR A 56 10.84 -13.98 0.53
N SER A 57 12.03 -14.34 1.04
CA SER A 57 13.27 -14.46 0.26
C SER A 57 13.56 -13.18 -0.53
N ASP A 58 13.30 -12.03 0.10
CA ASP A 58 13.43 -10.68 -0.43
C ASP A 58 12.56 -10.38 -1.68
N ALA A 59 11.70 -11.32 -2.07
CA ALA A 59 10.73 -11.10 -3.13
C ALA A 59 9.54 -10.28 -2.61
N VAL A 60 9.01 -9.41 -3.47
CA VAL A 60 7.75 -8.73 -3.20
C VAL A 60 6.62 -9.77 -3.15
N LYS A 61 5.83 -9.72 -2.08
CA LYS A 61 4.58 -10.47 -1.94
C LYS A 61 3.43 -9.52 -1.65
N ILE A 62 2.27 -9.88 -2.20
CA ILE A 62 1.04 -9.12 -2.04
C ILE A 62 -0.02 -10.07 -1.53
N TYR A 63 -0.60 -9.75 -0.38
CA TYR A 63 -1.75 -10.46 0.18
C TYR A 63 -2.92 -9.50 0.19
N ALA A 64 -4.01 -9.88 -0.49
CA ALA A 64 -5.18 -9.02 -0.62
C ALA A 64 -6.47 -9.84 -0.57
N ASP A 65 -7.50 -9.28 0.04
CA ASP A 65 -8.87 -9.79 -0.05
C ASP A 65 -9.67 -9.12 -1.19
N ASN A 66 -9.13 -8.04 -1.77
CA ASN A 66 -9.67 -7.31 -2.91
C ASN A 66 -8.55 -6.99 -3.91
N ILE A 67 -8.51 -7.72 -5.02
CA ILE A 67 -7.49 -7.54 -6.07
C ILE A 67 -7.62 -6.19 -6.80
N ALA A 68 -8.84 -5.68 -6.98
CA ALA A 68 -9.05 -4.40 -7.64
C ALA A 68 -8.45 -3.26 -6.79
N LEU A 69 -8.66 -3.31 -5.47
CA LEU A 69 -8.04 -2.38 -4.54
C LEU A 69 -6.51 -2.49 -4.57
N ALA A 70 -5.95 -3.71 -4.58
CA ALA A 70 -4.50 -3.90 -4.65
C ALA A 70 -3.91 -3.24 -5.92
N ARG A 71 -4.49 -3.47 -7.10
CA ARG A 71 -4.00 -2.84 -8.34
C ARG A 71 -4.13 -1.32 -8.33
N TRP A 72 -5.25 -0.81 -7.82
CA TRP A 72 -5.44 0.63 -7.66
C TRP A 72 -4.40 1.26 -6.74
N LEU A 73 -4.08 0.63 -5.59
CA LEU A 73 -3.03 1.09 -4.69
C LEU A 73 -1.65 1.08 -5.35
N GLN A 74 -1.36 0.07 -6.18
CA GLN A 74 -0.10 -0.01 -6.93
C GLN A 74 0.07 1.14 -7.91
N GLU A 75 -0.98 1.46 -8.68
CA GLU A 75 -0.98 2.56 -9.64
C GLU A 75 -0.91 3.93 -8.96
N GLU A 76 -1.80 4.16 -8.00
CA GLU A 76 -2.10 5.50 -7.49
C GLU A 76 -1.26 5.90 -6.29
N ILE A 77 -0.67 4.96 -5.54
CA ILE A 77 0.01 5.27 -4.28
C ILE A 77 1.40 4.63 -4.18
N GLU A 78 1.53 3.31 -4.29
CA GLU A 78 2.81 2.63 -4.09
C GLU A 78 3.86 3.03 -5.14
N SER A 79 3.43 3.38 -6.36
CA SER A 79 4.30 3.96 -7.41
C SER A 79 5.07 5.21 -6.94
N MET A 80 4.51 5.97 -5.99
CA MET A 80 5.14 7.14 -5.39
C MET A 80 5.92 6.84 -4.10
N LEU A 81 5.55 5.78 -3.37
CA LEU A 81 6.09 5.49 -2.04
C LEU A 81 7.22 4.44 -2.04
N PHE A 82 7.09 3.42 -2.87
CA PHE A 82 8.06 2.35 -3.06
C PHE A 82 7.81 1.65 -4.40
N PRO A 83 8.53 2.06 -5.46
CA PRO A 83 8.24 1.61 -6.83
C PRO A 83 8.23 0.10 -7.03
N GLU A 84 8.99 -0.67 -6.27
CA GLU A 84 8.98 -2.14 -6.35
C GLU A 84 7.62 -2.75 -5.97
N PHE A 85 6.83 -2.10 -5.12
CA PHE A 85 5.47 -2.53 -4.81
C PHE A 85 4.47 -2.18 -5.91
N ALA A 86 4.82 -1.34 -6.88
CA ALA A 86 3.92 -0.93 -7.96
C ALA A 86 3.85 -1.94 -9.12
N ASP A 87 4.70 -2.96 -9.15
CA ASP A 87 4.72 -3.95 -10.23
C ASP A 87 3.46 -4.82 -10.24
N GLN A 88 2.75 -4.83 -11.37
CA GLN A 88 1.51 -5.56 -11.56
C GLN A 88 1.64 -6.83 -12.43
N SER A 89 2.84 -7.13 -12.93
CA SER A 89 3.10 -8.24 -13.85
C SER A 89 2.97 -9.63 -13.24
#